data_AF-A0A183TIX9-F1
#
_entry.id   AF-A0A183TIX9-F1
#
_cell.length_a   1.000
_cell.length_b   1.000
_cell.length_c   1.000
_cell.angle_alpha   90.00
_cell.angle_beta   90.00
_cell.angle_gamma   90.00
#
_symmetry.space_group_name_H-M   'P 1'
#
loop_
_entity.id
_entity.type
_entity.pdbx_description
1 polymer ?
#
loop_
_entity_poly.entity_id
_entity_poly.type
_entity_poly.pdbx_seq_one_letter_code
_entity_poly.pdbx_strand_id
1 'polypeptide(L)'
;MRRQLGTRINEHKLAICRRDPLSLVFAHAVDCDHRFNWDATEVVDMANTKHAREFLKAWHSNTNSIHRHVELDAHYEGLRARQTGSRRQ
;
A
#
# COMPACT_ATOMS: atom_id res chain seq x y z
N MET A 1 8.79 17.50 1.17
CA MET A 1 8.27 17.44 2.56
C MET A 1 7.64 16.06 2.79
N ARG A 2 8.08 15.32 3.80
CA ARG A 2 7.53 13.99 4.12
C ARG A 2 6.21 14.19 4.88
N ARG A 3 5.13 13.51 4.49
CA ARG A 3 3.86 13.55 5.24
C ARG A 3 3.94 12.56 6.38
N GLN A 4 3.46 12.95 7.56
CA GLN A 4 3.38 12.06 8.72
C GLN A 4 2.34 10.95 8.45
N LEU A 5 2.55 9.77 9.03
CA LEU A 5 1.62 8.64 8.89
C LEU A 5 0.19 9.01 9.29
N GLY A 6 0.04 9.72 10.42
CA GLY A 6 -1.28 10.18 10.89
C GLY A 6 -2.01 11.05 9.87
N THR A 7 -1.30 11.92 9.15
CA THR A 7 -1.89 12.72 8.06
C THR A 7 -2.43 11.82 6.94
N ARG A 8 -1.69 10.79 6.54
CA ARG A 8 -2.12 9.83 5.50
C ARG A 8 -3.32 8.99 5.93
N ILE A 9 -3.33 8.52 7.18
CA ILE A 9 -4.47 7.79 7.75
C ILE A 9 -5.72 8.70 7.73
N ASN A 10 -5.58 9.96 8.14
CA ASN A 10 -6.70 10.90 8.15
C ASN A 10 -7.20 11.22 6.73
N GLU A 11 -6.30 11.43 5.76
CA GLU A 11 -6.67 11.60 4.34
C GLU A 11 -7.49 10.41 3.83
N HIS A 12 -7.09 9.18 4.17
CA HIS A 12 -7.80 7.97 3.75
C HIS A 12 -9.16 7.80 4.44
N LYS A 13 -9.26 8.07 5.74
CA LYS A 13 -10.55 8.10 6.46
C LYS A 13 -11.51 9.12 5.85
N LEU A 14 -11.02 10.33 5.54
CA LEU A 14 -11.82 11.37 4.90
C LEU A 14 -12.28 10.98 3.50
N ALA A 15 -11.44 10.32 2.71
CA ALA A 15 -11.81 9.86 1.38
C ALA A 15 -12.96 8.84 1.41
N ILE A 16 -12.95 7.93 2.39
CA ILE A 16 -14.06 6.99 2.62
C ILE A 16 -15.32 7.73 3.07
N CYS A 17 -15.22 8.61 4.07
CA CYS A 17 -16.36 9.38 4.57
C CYS A 17 -17.04 10.22 3.47
N ARG A 18 -16.24 10.83 2.60
CA ARG A 18 -16.72 11.67 1.49
C ARG A 18 -17.22 10.87 0.29
N ARG A 19 -17.00 9.56 0.29
CA ARG A 19 -17.27 8.68 -0.86
C ARG A 19 -16.57 9.18 -2.13
N ASP A 20 -15.30 9.54 -1.99
CA ASP A 20 -14.51 10.10 -3.09
C ASP A 20 -14.28 9.04 -4.20
N PRO A 21 -14.86 9.20 -5.39
CA PRO A 21 -14.76 8.20 -6.46
C PRO A 21 -13.34 8.07 -7.04
N LEU A 22 -12.44 9.03 -6.77
CA LEU A 22 -11.04 8.96 -7.21
C LEU A 22 -10.14 8.24 -6.21
N SER A 23 -10.64 7.91 -5.02
CA SER A 23 -9.87 7.23 -4.00
C SER A 23 -9.93 5.71 -4.17
N LEU A 24 -8.78 5.11 -4.50
CA LEU A 24 -8.65 3.65 -4.53
C LEU A 24 -8.99 2.98 -3.19
N VAL A 25 -8.76 3.69 -2.08
CA VAL A 25 -9.10 3.20 -0.74
C VAL A 25 -10.61 3.16 -0.55
N PHE A 26 -11.34 4.17 -1.06
CA PHE A 26 -12.80 4.16 -1.04
C PHE A 26 -13.36 3.08 -1.95
N ALA A 27 -12.89 3.01 -3.21
CA ALA A 27 -13.31 1.98 -4.15
C ALA A 27 -13.12 0.58 -3.56
N HIS A 28 -11.96 0.30 -2.96
CA HIS A 28 -11.71 -1.00 -2.32
C HIS A 28 -12.62 -1.27 -1.12
N ALA A 29 -12.88 -0.27 -0.27
CA ALA A 29 -13.78 -0.43 0.86
C ALA A 29 -15.20 -0.84 0.41
N VAL A 30 -15.67 -0.26 -0.70
CA VAL A 30 -17.00 -0.57 -1.26
C VAL A 30 -16.99 -1.91 -2.00
N ASP A 31 -16.06 -2.10 -2.94
CA ASP A 31 -16.02 -3.27 -3.81
C ASP A 31 -15.79 -4.58 -3.04
N CYS A 32 -15.06 -4.51 -1.92
CA CYS A 32 -14.70 -5.67 -1.10
C CYS A 32 -15.41 -5.70 0.26
N ASP A 33 -16.35 -4.78 0.53
CA ASP A 33 -16.97 -4.57 1.85
C ASP A 33 -15.92 -4.52 2.98
N HIS A 34 -14.78 -3.89 2.70
CA HIS A 34 -13.58 -3.97 3.53
C HIS A 34 -13.52 -2.83 4.56
N ARG A 35 -13.30 -3.20 5.82
CA ARG A 35 -13.04 -2.26 6.92
C ARG A 35 -11.57 -2.26 7.28
N PHE A 36 -10.89 -1.16 6.97
CA PHE A 36 -9.48 -0.97 7.31
C PHE A 36 -9.25 -0.88 8.82
N ASN A 37 -8.23 -1.60 9.30
CA ASN A 37 -7.69 -1.42 10.65
C ASN A 37 -6.65 -0.28 10.65
N TRP A 38 -7.13 0.93 10.95
CA TRP A 38 -6.27 2.12 10.97
C TRP A 38 -5.28 2.14 12.14
N ASP A 39 -5.60 1.48 13.25
CA ASP A 39 -4.80 1.52 14.47
C ASP A 39 -3.58 0.58 14.35
N ALA A 40 -3.70 -0.49 13.56
CA ALA A 40 -2.60 -1.40 13.22
C ALA A 40 -1.83 -0.98 11.96
N THR A 41 -2.00 0.26 11.47
CA THR A 41 -1.28 0.73 10.28
C THR A 41 0.14 1.15 10.64
N GLU A 42 1.13 0.60 9.94
CA GLU A 42 2.55 0.95 10.10
C GLU A 42 3.21 1.36 8.77
N VAL A 43 4.35 2.05 8.87
CA VAL A 43 5.20 2.36 7.71
C VAL A 43 6.22 1.23 7.54
N VAL A 44 6.07 0.44 6.48
CA VAL A 44 6.99 -0.68 6.19
C VAL A 44 8.30 -0.24 5.55
N ASP A 45 8.30 0.87 4.80
CA ASP A 45 9.49 1.46 4.17
C ASP A 45 9.20 2.92 3.75
N MET A 46 10.25 3.71 3.52
CA MET A 46 10.18 5.13 3.19
C MET A 46 11.06 5.50 1.99
N ALA A 47 10.46 6.19 1.02
CA ALA A 47 11.17 6.75 -0.13
C ALA A 47 10.94 8.26 -0.31
N ASN A 48 12.00 8.97 -0.70
CA ASN A 48 12.00 10.41 -0.95
C ASN A 48 11.69 10.77 -2.43
N THR A 49 11.84 9.84 -3.37
CA THR A 49 11.46 10.02 -4.78
C THR A 49 10.17 9.27 -5.11
N LYS A 50 9.48 9.70 -6.17
CA LYS A 50 8.30 9.01 -6.69
C LYS A 50 8.65 7.58 -7.13
N HIS A 51 9.73 7.44 -7.90
CA HIS A 51 10.14 6.16 -8.48
C HIS A 51 10.50 5.12 -7.40
N ALA A 52 11.29 5.52 -6.38
CA ALA A 52 11.59 4.61 -5.28
C ALA A 52 10.33 4.25 -4.48
N ARG A 53 9.37 5.17 -4.32
CA ARG A 53 8.10 4.87 -3.66
C ARG A 53 7.25 3.88 -4.45
N GLU A 54 7.20 4.01 -5.78
CA GLU A 54 6.49 3.08 -6.65
C GLU A 54 7.13 1.70 -6.62
N PHE A 55 8.47 1.63 -6.69
CA PHE A 55 9.21 0.39 -6.50
C PHE A 55 8.89 -0.27 -5.15
N LEU A 56 8.93 0.47 -4.04
CA LEU A 56 8.59 -0.06 -2.71
C LEU A 56 7.13 -0.51 -2.61
N LYS A 57 6.20 0.19 -3.27
CA LYS A 57 4.81 -0.25 -3.37
C LYS A 57 4.72 -1.59 -4.09
N ALA A 58 5.36 -1.76 -5.24
CA ALA A 58 5.40 -3.03 -5.96
C ALA A 58 6.02 -4.14 -5.10
N TRP A 59 7.16 -3.84 -4.47
CA TRP A 59 7.91 -4.74 -3.61
C TRP A 59 7.09 -5.28 -2.42
N HIS A 60 6.24 -4.44 -1.82
CA HIS A 60 5.40 -4.85 -0.69
C HIS A 60 3.96 -5.28 -1.08
N SER A 61 3.51 -5.07 -2.32
CA SER A 61 2.13 -5.39 -2.74
C SER A 61 1.96 -6.85 -3.15
N ASN A 62 1.03 -7.57 -2.51
CA ASN A 62 0.64 -8.91 -2.89
C ASN A 62 -0.70 -8.91 -3.68
N THR A 63 -1.21 -10.10 -4.02
CA THR A 63 -2.48 -10.26 -4.75
C THR A 63 -3.68 -9.63 -4.04
N ASN A 64 -3.62 -9.45 -2.72
CA ASN A 64 -4.69 -8.88 -1.91
C ASN A 64 -4.49 -7.38 -1.65
N SER A 65 -3.45 -6.78 -2.21
CA SER A 65 -3.13 -5.36 -2.02
C SER A 65 -3.90 -4.47 -2.98
N ILE A 66 -4.31 -3.29 -2.50
CA ILE A 66 -5.03 -2.27 -3.28
C ILE A 66 -4.19 -1.74 -4.45
N HIS A 67 -2.87 -1.73 -4.28
CA HIS A 67 -1.90 -1.29 -5.29
C HIS A 67 -1.48 -2.38 -6.29
N ARG A 68 -2.34 -3.38 -6.56
CA ARG A 68 -2.08 -4.47 -7.52
C ARG A 68 -1.69 -4.03 -8.95
N HIS A 69 -1.90 -2.76 -9.30
CA HIS A 69 -1.53 -2.20 -10.60
C HIS A 69 -0.05 -1.79 -10.71
N VAL A 70 0.68 -1.77 -9.60
CA VAL A 70 2.13 -1.50 -9.61
C VAL A 70 2.84 -2.85 -9.63
N GLU A 71 3.05 -3.38 -10.83
CA GLU A 71 3.79 -4.63 -11.02
C GLU A 71 5.27 -4.43 -10.67
N LEU A 72 5.85 -5.43 -10.03
CA LEU A 72 7.29 -5.49 -9.82
C LEU A 72 7.91 -6.09 -11.08
N ASP A 73 9.01 -5.51 -11.54
CA ASP A 73 9.72 -6.04 -12.70
C ASP A 73 10.19 -7.48 -12.42
N ALA A 74 10.01 -8.37 -13.41
CA ALA A 74 10.28 -9.80 -13.32
C ALA A 74 11.70 -10.12 -12.83
N HIS A 75 12.69 -9.26 -13.11
CA HIS A 75 14.06 -9.41 -12.63
C HIS A 75 14.18 -9.39 -11.09
N TYR A 76 13.22 -8.75 -10.41
CA TYR A 76 13.21 -8.60 -8.96
C TYR A 76 12.32 -9.62 -8.24
N GLU A 77 11.46 -10.36 -8.95
CA GLU A 77 10.53 -11.33 -8.35
C GLU A 77 11.26 -12.47 -7.64
N GLY A 78 12.37 -12.97 -8.20
CA GLY A 78 13.19 -14.01 -7.55
C GLY A 78 13.79 -13.54 -6.23
N LEU A 79 14.22 -12.27 -6.15
CA LEU A 79 14.76 -11.69 -4.93
C LEU A 79 13.66 -11.51 -3.87
N ARG A 80 12.47 -11.09 -4.32
CA ARG A 80 11.30 -10.91 -3.47
C ARG A 80 10.84 -12.23 -2.84
N ALA A 81 10.75 -13.30 -3.64
CA ALA A 81 10.38 -14.63 -3.17
C ALA A 81 11.33 -15.12 -2.06
N ARG A 82 12.64 -14.93 -2.23
CA ARG A 82 13.65 -15.28 -1.20
C ARG A 82 13.45 -14.49 0.10
N GLN A 83 13.15 -13.19 0.01
CA GLN A 83 12.94 -12.35 1.19
C GLN A 83 11.68 -12.75 1.97
N THR A 84 10.58 -13.04 1.27
CA THR A 84 9.32 -13.47 1.91
C THR A 84 9.41 -14.86 2.53
N GLY A 85 10.17 -15.78 1.91
CA GLY A 85 10.47 -17.10 2.49
C GLY A 85 11.32 -17.02 3.76
N SER A 86 12.24 -16.05 3.84
CA SER A 86 13.10 -15.83 5.02
C SER A 86 12.38 -15.23 6.22
N ARG A 87 11.19 -14.63 6.03
CA ARG A 87 10.40 -13.99 7.10
C ARG A 87 9.55 -14.97 7.92
N ARG A 88 9.64 -16.28 7.62
CA ARG A 88 8.89 -17.37 8.27
C ARG A 88 9.71 -18.17 9.31
N GLN A 89 10.77 -17.61 9.87
CA GLN A 89 11.51 -18.19 11.00
C GLN A 89 11.53 -17.21 12.18
#